data_AF-A0A6A1V926-F1
#
_entry.id   AF-A0A6A1V926-F1
#
_cell.length_a   1.000
_cell.length_b   1.000
_cell.length_c   1.000
_cell.angle_alpha   90.00
_cell.angle_beta   90.00
_cell.angle_gamma   90.00
#
_symmetry.space_group_name_H-M   'P 1'
#
loop_
_entity.id
_entity.type
_entity.pdbx_description
1 polymer ?
#
loop_
_entity_poly.entity_id
_entity_poly.type
_entity_poly.pdbx_seq_one_letter_code
_entity_poly.pdbx_strand_id
1 'polypeptide(L)'
;MVGDNNLGQYNDLTFTKIFVEGLAWETQRDTMRRYFEQFGDILEAVVITDKNTGRSKGYDSVTFKDPEATVRACQNPSPVIDGRRASCNLASLGAQKTRPPTPQHGLHLPHFLPLSLVLTRFL
;
A
#
# COMPACT_ATOMS: atom_id res chain seq x y z
N MET A 1 -13.49 -4.90 30.61
CA MET A 1 -12.41 -5.34 29.70
C MET A 1 -12.98 -5.48 28.30
N VAL A 2 -13.03 -4.38 27.53
CA VAL A 2 -13.08 -4.23 26.06
C VAL A 2 -12.82 -2.71 25.87
N GLY A 3 -11.95 -2.17 25.02
CA GLY A 3 -11.11 -2.72 23.98
C GLY A 3 -11.14 -1.78 22.77
N ASP A 4 -10.56 -0.57 22.85
CA ASP A 4 -10.44 0.35 21.70
C ASP A 4 -9.28 1.35 21.90
N ASN A 5 -8.05 0.95 21.59
CA ASN A 5 -6.88 1.86 21.55
C ASN A 5 -6.18 1.83 20.19
N ASN A 6 -6.92 1.69 19.09
CA ASN A 6 -6.37 1.62 17.73
C ASN A 6 -6.43 2.95 16.97
N LEU A 7 -6.33 4.09 17.68
CA LEU A 7 -6.26 5.43 17.07
C LEU A 7 -4.93 6.16 17.35
N GLY A 8 -4.08 5.62 18.24
CA GLY A 8 -2.71 6.12 18.45
C GLY A 8 -1.73 5.61 17.39
N GLN A 9 -1.88 4.36 16.96
CA GLN A 9 -0.88 3.65 16.16
C GLN A 9 -0.80 4.09 14.69
N TYR A 10 -1.80 4.81 14.16
CA TYR A 10 -1.82 5.24 12.76
C TYR A 10 -1.03 6.54 12.51
N ASN A 11 -0.84 7.36 13.55
CA ASN A 11 -0.13 8.64 13.43
C ASN A 11 1.40 8.42 13.45
N ASP A 12 1.87 7.41 14.19
CA ASP A 12 3.29 7.07 14.33
C ASP A 12 3.88 6.50 13.02
N LEU A 13 3.05 5.82 12.22
CA LEU A 13 3.45 5.22 10.93
C LEU A 13 3.98 6.24 9.92
N THR A 14 3.65 7.51 10.08
CA THR A 14 4.07 8.61 9.19
C THR A 14 5.60 8.69 9.06
N PHE A 15 6.32 8.35 10.14
CA PHE A 15 7.79 8.43 10.21
C PHE A 15 8.46 7.05 10.36
N THR A 16 7.70 6.02 10.74
CA THR A 16 8.24 4.67 10.94
C THR A 16 8.02 3.75 9.73
N LYS A 17 7.29 4.18 8.70
CA LYS A 17 7.01 3.37 7.51
C LYS A 17 7.77 3.84 6.28
N ILE A 18 8.41 2.89 5.58
CA ILE A 18 9.06 3.10 4.29
C ILE A 18 8.31 2.37 3.16
N PHE A 19 8.48 2.89 1.95
CA PHE A 19 8.07 2.27 0.71
C PHE A 19 9.30 1.95 -0.13
N VAL A 20 9.35 0.70 -0.60
CA VAL A 20 10.44 0.18 -1.42
C VAL A 20 9.88 -0.21 -2.78
N GLU A 21 10.49 0.30 -3.85
CA GLU A 21 10.07 0.05 -5.22
C GLU A 21 11.22 -0.46 -6.09
N GLY A 22 10.90 -1.11 -7.22
CA GLY A 22 11.91 -1.60 -8.16
C GLY A 22 12.53 -2.95 -7.77
N LEU A 23 11.84 -3.72 -6.91
CA LEU A 23 12.29 -5.03 -6.47
C LEU A 23 12.19 -6.08 -7.58
N ALA A 24 12.96 -7.16 -7.46
CA ALA A 24 12.80 -8.31 -8.33
C ALA A 24 11.45 -8.99 -8.04
N TRP A 25 10.85 -9.64 -9.04
CA TRP A 25 9.55 -10.31 -8.86
C TRP A 25 9.64 -11.53 -7.95
N GLU A 26 10.83 -12.09 -7.79
CA GLU A 26 11.14 -13.17 -6.87
C GLU A 26 11.40 -12.69 -5.43
N THR A 27 11.59 -11.39 -5.22
CA THR A 27 11.82 -10.84 -3.88
C THR A 27 10.57 -11.03 -3.01
N GLN A 28 10.75 -11.76 -1.91
CA GLN A 28 9.70 -12.11 -0.96
C GLN A 28 9.81 -11.30 0.33
N ARG A 29 8.75 -11.36 1.13
CA ARG A 29 8.65 -10.69 2.44
C ARG A 29 9.83 -11.04 3.34
N ASP A 30 10.23 -12.32 3.39
CA ASP A 30 11.33 -12.77 4.24
C ASP A 30 12.67 -12.13 3.85
N THR A 31 12.94 -12.00 2.55
CA THR A 31 14.14 -11.30 2.05
C THR A 31 14.12 -9.83 2.45
N MET A 32 12.97 -9.16 2.28
CA MET A 32 12.81 -7.75 2.66
C MET A 32 12.99 -7.56 4.16
N ARG A 33 12.37 -8.41 4.97
CA ARG A 33 12.53 -8.38 6.43
C ARG A 33 13.98 -8.55 6.82
N ARG A 34 14.68 -9.54 6.25
CA ARG A 34 16.10 -9.79 6.53
C ARG A 34 17.01 -8.66 6.07
N TYR A 35 16.68 -8.02 4.97
CA TYR A 35 17.44 -6.87 4.50
C TYR A 35 17.26 -5.67 5.43
N PHE A 36 16.03 -5.40 5.89
CA PHE A 36 15.76 -4.19 6.66
C PHE A 36 15.98 -4.34 8.17
N GLU A 37 16.03 -5.57 8.72
CA GLU A 37 16.25 -5.79 10.16
C GLU A 37 17.60 -5.24 10.65
N GLN A 38 18.59 -5.12 9.76
CA GLN A 38 19.88 -4.50 10.07
C GLN A 38 19.76 -3.00 10.44
N PHE A 39 18.69 -2.32 9.99
CA PHE A 39 18.47 -0.91 10.30
C PHE A 39 17.65 -0.73 11.57
N GLY A 40 16.92 -1.75 12.02
CA GLY A 40 16.13 -1.71 13.24
C GLY A 40 15.03 -2.76 13.28
N ASP A 41 14.32 -2.82 14.41
CA ASP A 41 13.23 -3.76 14.61
C ASP A 41 12.07 -3.49 13.65
N ILE A 42 11.64 -4.52 12.93
CA ILE A 42 10.51 -4.46 12.00
C ILE A 42 9.22 -4.87 12.72
N LEU A 43 8.21 -4.01 12.64
CA LEU A 43 6.83 -4.31 13.04
C LEU A 43 6.12 -5.13 11.97
N GLU A 44 6.23 -4.69 10.71
CA GLU A 44 5.50 -5.30 9.61
C GLU A 44 6.28 -5.13 8.29
N ALA A 45 6.27 -6.16 7.44
CA ALA A 45 6.78 -6.10 6.07
C ALA A 45 5.74 -6.71 5.13
N VAL A 46 5.41 -6.00 4.05
CA VAL A 46 4.33 -6.38 3.13
C VAL A 46 4.77 -6.20 1.69
N VAL A 47 5.03 -7.32 1.01
CA VAL A 47 5.22 -7.34 -0.44
C VAL A 47 3.86 -7.19 -1.11
N ILE A 48 3.76 -6.19 -1.99
CA ILE A 48 2.54 -5.95 -2.75
C ILE A 48 2.49 -6.93 -3.92
N THR A 49 1.52 -7.83 -3.88
CA THR A 49 1.27 -8.82 -4.93
C THR A 49 0.02 -8.48 -5.73
N ASP A 50 -0.04 -9.00 -6.95
CA ASP A 50 -1.24 -8.99 -7.76
C ASP A 50 -2.27 -10.00 -7.24
N LYS A 51 -3.51 -9.57 -7.04
CA LYS A 51 -4.56 -10.40 -6.42
C LYS A 51 -5.02 -11.56 -7.31
N ASN A 52 -4.89 -11.41 -8.63
CA ASN A 52 -5.37 -12.42 -9.58
C ASN A 52 -4.29 -13.49 -9.81
N THR A 53 -3.03 -13.07 -9.94
CA THR A 53 -1.90 -13.94 -10.28
C THR A 53 -1.05 -14.35 -9.08
N GLY A 54 -1.17 -13.67 -7.94
CA GLY A 54 -0.34 -13.86 -6.75
C GLY A 54 1.11 -13.37 -6.89
N ARG A 55 1.49 -12.81 -8.05
CA ARG A 55 2.88 -12.41 -8.33
C ARG A 55 3.22 -11.08 -7.68
N SER A 56 4.47 -10.92 -7.22
CA SER A 56 4.97 -9.65 -6.71
C SER A 56 4.90 -8.57 -7.79
N LYS A 57 4.46 -7.38 -7.40
CA LYS A 57 4.47 -6.19 -8.26
C LYS A 57 5.82 -5.45 -8.22
N GLY A 58 6.79 -5.94 -7.45
CA GLY A 58 8.09 -5.30 -7.26
C GLY A 58 8.05 -4.11 -6.29
N TYR A 59 7.07 -4.10 -5.39
CA TYR A 59 6.92 -3.09 -4.33
C TYR A 59 6.76 -3.77 -2.97
N ASP A 60 7.30 -3.16 -1.92
CA ASP A 60 7.12 -3.56 -0.53
C ASP A 60 6.90 -2.34 0.35
N SER A 61 6.12 -2.51 1.43
CA SER A 61 6.07 -1.53 2.50
C SER A 61 6.58 -2.15 3.80
N VAL A 62 7.60 -1.53 4.40
CA VAL A 62 8.19 -1.96 5.67
C VAL A 62 7.88 -0.91 6.73
N THR A 63 7.40 -1.38 7.87
CA THR A 63 7.12 -0.58 9.06
C THR A 63 8.10 -0.97 10.16
N PHE A 64 8.86 0.00 10.65
CA PHE A 64 9.75 -0.16 11.79
C PHE A 64 9.05 0.15 13.11
N LYS A 65 9.63 -0.32 14.22
CA LYS A 65 9.25 0.13 15.57
C LYS A 65 9.62 1.59 15.80
N ASP A 66 10.82 1.97 15.37
CA ASP A 66 11.42 3.27 15.68
C ASP A 66 11.63 4.11 14.41
N PRO A 67 11.37 5.42 14.43
CA PRO A 67 11.52 6.29 13.27
C PRO A 67 12.99 6.47 12.85
N GLU A 68 13.93 6.33 13.77
CA GLU A 68 15.37 6.37 13.47
C GLU A 68 15.79 5.24 12.54
N ALA A 69 15.11 4.08 12.59
CA ALA A 69 15.37 2.97 11.68
C ALA A 69 15.01 3.34 10.23
N THR A 70 13.90 4.04 10.03
CA THR A 70 13.52 4.60 8.73
C THR A 70 14.59 5.56 8.21
N VAL A 71 15.09 6.46 9.05
CA VAL A 71 16.13 7.43 8.66
C VAL A 71 17.36 6.67 8.17
N ARG A 72 17.83 5.66 8.92
CA ARG A 72 18.97 4.81 8.53
C ARG A 72 18.71 4.06 7.22
N ALA A 73 17.53 3.46 7.06
CA ALA A 73 17.16 2.74 5.84
C ALA A 73 17.11 3.66 4.61
N CYS A 74 16.64 4.90 4.77
CA CYS A 74 16.57 5.90 3.71
C CYS A 74 17.87 6.67 3.47
N GLN A 75 18.94 6.47 4.27
CA GLN A 75 20.25 7.08 4.01
C GLN A 75 20.79 6.69 2.63
N ASN A 76 20.53 5.45 2.21
CA ASN A 76 20.76 5.01 0.85
C ASN A 76 19.43 4.98 0.09
N PRO A 77 19.10 6.01 -0.72
CA PRO A 77 17.83 6.07 -1.43
C PRO A 77 17.74 5.03 -2.56
N SER A 78 18.86 4.44 -3.00
CA SER A 78 18.87 3.43 -4.08
C SER A 78 19.65 2.17 -3.72
N PRO A 79 19.17 1.35 -2.75
CA PRO A 79 19.84 0.12 -2.36
C PRO A 79 19.74 -0.96 -3.43
N VAL A 80 20.66 -1.93 -3.39
CA VAL A 80 20.61 -3.12 -4.24
C VAL A 80 20.08 -4.27 -3.41
N ILE A 81 18.94 -4.84 -3.81
CA ILE A 81 18.26 -5.97 -3.15
C ILE A 81 18.05 -7.06 -4.21
N ASP A 82 18.46 -8.29 -3.91
CA ASP A 82 18.47 -9.42 -4.87
C ASP A 82 19.14 -9.08 -6.22
N GLY A 83 20.23 -8.31 -6.18
CA GLY A 83 20.95 -7.89 -7.39
C GLY A 83 20.24 -6.83 -8.23
N ARG A 84 19.10 -6.31 -7.79
CA ARG A 84 18.35 -5.24 -8.47
C ARG A 84 18.40 -3.94 -7.69
N ARG A 85 18.58 -2.83 -8.40
CA ARG A 85 18.49 -1.48 -7.81
C ARG A 85 17.04 -1.19 -7.45
N ALA A 86 16.79 -1.04 -6.16
CA ALA A 86 15.52 -0.60 -5.59
C ALA A 86 15.60 0.90 -5.26
N SER A 87 14.45 1.49 -4.93
CA SER A 87 14.31 2.85 -4.41
C SER A 87 13.61 2.79 -3.06
N CYS A 88 14.16 3.47 -2.05
CA CYS A 88 13.69 3.43 -0.67
C CYS A 88 13.32 4.83 -0.19
N ASN A 89 12.03 5.06 0.05
CA ASN A 89 11.51 6.37 0.45
C ASN A 89 10.62 6.25 1.68
N LEU A 90 10.52 7.32 2.47
CA LEU A 90 9.54 7.39 3.55
C LEU A 90 8.11 7.29 2.96
N ALA A 91 7.26 6.46 3.54
CA ALA A 91 5.93 6.18 2.99
C ALA A 91 5.03 7.43 2.98
N SER A 92 5.23 8.36 3.92
CA SER A 92 4.51 9.64 3.93
C SER A 92 4.87 10.56 2.76
N LEU A 93 6.07 10.42 2.18
CA LEU A 93 6.44 11.12 0.94
C LEU A 93 5.75 10.52 -0.29
N GLY A 94 5.50 9.21 -0.30
CA GLY A 94 4.94 8.46 -1.42
C GLY A 94 3.40 8.36 -1.47
N ALA A 95 2.70 8.65 -0.36
CA ALA A 95 1.24 8.51 -0.23
C ALA A 95 0.41 9.32 -1.26
N GLN A 96 1.05 10.22 -2.00
CA GLN A 96 0.42 11.02 -3.06
C GLN A 96 0.29 10.26 -4.41
N LYS A 97 1.05 9.16 -4.65
CA LYS A 97 1.09 8.50 -5.98
C LYS A 97 0.27 7.21 -6.12
N THR A 98 -0.10 6.53 -5.03
CA THR A 98 -0.69 5.19 -5.11
C THR A 98 -2.12 5.07 -4.62
N ARG A 99 -2.86 6.16 -4.44
CA ARG A 99 -4.31 6.06 -4.25
C ARG A 99 -4.92 5.59 -5.57
N PRO A 100 -5.40 4.33 -5.70
CA PRO A 100 -6.18 3.98 -6.87
C PRO A 100 -7.42 4.89 -6.82
N PRO A 101 -7.88 5.49 -7.94
CA PRO A 101 -9.23 6.01 -7.97
C PRO A 101 -10.14 4.83 -7.63
N THR A 102 -10.84 4.93 -6.51
CA THR A 102 -11.93 4.01 -6.17
C THR A 102 -12.82 3.88 -7.39
N PRO A 103 -13.02 2.68 -7.99
CA PRO A 103 -14.14 2.49 -8.88
C PRO A 103 -15.40 2.60 -8.03
N GLN A 104 -16.09 3.74 -8.10
CA GLN A 104 -17.46 3.85 -7.61
C GLN A 104 -18.34 3.02 -8.56
N HIS A 105 -18.34 1.70 -8.41
CA HIS A 105 -19.31 0.85 -9.07
C HIS A 105 -20.48 0.57 -8.11
N GLY A 106 -21.63 1.14 -8.47
CA GLY A 106 -23.01 0.76 -8.18
C GLY A 106 -23.37 -0.06 -6.94
N LEU A 107 -24.24 0.52 -6.11
CA LEU A 107 -25.28 -0.16 -5.31
C LEU A 107 -26.64 0.37 -5.83
N HIS A 108 -27.35 -0.35 -6.69
CA HIS A 108 -28.44 -1.31 -6.39
C HIS A 108 -29.64 -0.63 -5.67
N LEU A 109 -30.84 -0.52 -6.28
CA LEU A 109 -31.81 -1.62 -6.43
C LEU A 109 -32.90 -1.33 -7.50
N PRO A 110 -33.66 -2.36 -7.95
CA PRO A 110 -34.69 -2.27 -8.98
C PRO A 110 -36.01 -1.74 -8.42
N HIS A 111 -36.76 -1.01 -9.25
CA HIS A 111 -38.19 -0.83 -9.02
C HIS A 111 -38.96 -1.14 -10.29
N PHE A 112 -39.91 -2.05 -10.11
CA PHE A 112 -40.93 -2.51 -11.04
C PHE A 112 -41.62 -1.38 -11.82
N LEU A 113 -41.91 -1.68 -13.10
CA LEU A 113 -42.72 -0.95 -14.10
C LEU A 113 -44.18 -0.67 -13.61
N PRO A 114 -44.96 0.29 -14.19
CA PRO A 114 -45.65 0.07 -15.48
C PRO A 114 -45.84 1.29 -16.43
N LEU A 115 -46.24 0.95 -17.66
CA LEU A 115 -46.73 1.79 -18.75
C LEU A 115 -47.57 3.00 -18.29
N SER A 116 -47.19 4.22 -18.69
CA SER A 116 -48.08 5.13 -19.44
C SER A 116 -47.38 6.42 -19.86
N LEU A 117 -47.67 6.84 -21.09
CA LEU A 117 -47.77 8.25 -21.51
C LEU A 117 -46.48 9.09 -21.61
N VAL A 118 -45.79 9.00 -22.75
CA VAL A 118 -45.32 10.22 -23.44
C VAL A 118 -45.71 10.10 -24.92
N LEU A 119 -47.02 10.20 -25.16
CA LEU A 119 -47.58 10.56 -26.45
C LEU A 119 -47.48 12.08 -26.58
N THR A 120 -46.35 12.61 -27.07
CA THR A 120 -46.31 14.00 -27.58
C THR A 120 -45.17 14.21 -28.57
N ARG A 121 -45.12 13.40 -29.64
CA ARG A 121 -44.63 13.91 -30.93
C ARG A 121 -45.82 14.65 -31.57
N PHE A 122 -46.09 15.84 -31.07
CA PHE A 122 -46.98 16.78 -31.73
C PHE A 122 -46.12 17.72 -32.58
N LEU A 123 -46.43 17.67 -33.89
CA LEU A 123 -46.20 18.66 -34.95
C LEU A 123 -44.75 18.83 -35.42
#